data_AF-A0A7V8K005-F1
#
_entry.id   AF-A0A7V8K005-F1
#
_cell.length_a   1.000
_cell.length_b   1.000
_cell.length_c   1.000
_cell.angle_alpha   90.00
_cell.angle_beta   90.00
_cell.angle_gamma   90.00
#
_symmetry.space_group_name_H-M   'P 1'
#
loop_
_entity.id
_entity.type
_entity.pdbx_description
1 polymer ?
#
loop_
_entity_poly.entity_id
_entity_poly.type
_entity_poly.pdbx_seq_one_letter_code
_entity_poly.pdbx_strand_id
1 'polypeptide(L)'
;MNTRNKIATLLVVAAAAVGAAFAYAWEPAIAALPAPPPPGGDQALLVRGSHVASTGDCMVCHTTANGKPFAGGLILPLIYGHLSKRHWPARTALG
;
A
#
# COMPACT_ATOMS: atom_id res chain seq x y z
N MET A 1 -25.32 36.83 25.62
CA MET A 1 -25.29 36.00 24.39
C MET A 1 -26.07 34.71 24.65
N ASN A 2 -27.19 34.49 23.95
CA ASN A 2 -28.07 33.35 24.22
C ASN A 2 -27.39 32.01 23.82
N THR A 3 -27.83 30.90 24.42
CA THR A 3 -27.30 29.55 24.13
C THR A 3 -27.39 29.18 22.66
N ARG A 4 -28.42 29.66 21.95
CA ARG A 4 -28.63 29.43 20.51
C ARG A 4 -27.53 30.06 19.65
N ASN A 5 -27.09 31.27 19.99
CA ASN A 5 -26.01 31.98 19.30
C ASN A 5 -24.67 31.31 19.55
N LYS A 6 -24.43 30.80 20.77
CA LYS A 6 -23.21 30.02 21.08
C LYS A 6 -23.15 28.73 20.25
N ILE A 7 -24.27 28.00 20.17
CA ILE A 7 -24.37 26.80 19.34
C ILE A 7 -24.14 27.13 17.87
N ALA A 8 -24.78 28.18 17.35
CA ALA A 8 -24.60 28.60 15.97
C ALA A 8 -23.13 28.93 15.64
N THR A 9 -22.45 29.67 16.52
CA THR A 9 -21.03 30.00 16.34
C THR A 9 -20.15 28.75 16.37
N LEU A 10 -20.38 27.82 17.30
CA LEU A 10 -19.62 26.57 17.37
C LEU A 10 -19.79 25.71 16.11
N LEU A 11 -21.01 25.62 15.56
CA LEU A 11 -21.27 24.87 14.34
C LEU A 11 -20.55 25.48 13.13
N VAL A 12 -20.52 26.81 13.02
CA VAL A 12 -19.81 27.50 11.94
C VAL A 12 -18.30 27.26 12.04
N VAL A 13 -17.73 27.38 13.24
CA VAL A 13 -16.29 27.13 13.46
C VAL A 13 -15.93 25.68 13.15
N ALA A 14 -16.76 24.73 13.61
CA ALA A 14 -16.55 23.30 13.32
C ALA A 14 -16.62 23.02 11.82
N ALA A 15 -17.60 23.56 11.11
CA ALA A 15 -17.73 23.38 9.66
C ALA A 15 -16.53 23.96 8.90
N ALA A 16 -16.06 25.16 9.30
CA ALA A 16 -14.88 25.77 8.70
C ALA A 16 -13.61 24.95 8.93
N ALA A 17 -13.41 24.43 10.15
CA ALA A 17 -12.28 23.57 10.48
C ALA A 17 -12.30 22.27 9.67
N VAL A 18 -13.46 21.62 9.53
CA VAL A 18 -13.61 20.42 8.71
C VAL A 18 -13.33 20.72 7.23
N GLY A 19 -13.86 21.82 6.70
CA GLY A 19 -13.61 22.24 5.32
C GLY A 19 -12.12 22.50 5.05
N ALA A 20 -11.43 23.16 5.97
CA ALA A 20 -10.00 23.42 5.87
C ALA A 20 -9.18 22.12 5.95
N ALA A 21 -9.52 21.21 6.86
CA ALA A 21 -8.84 19.92 6.99
C ALA A 21 -9.02 19.07 5.72
N PHE A 22 -10.23 19.05 5.17
CA PHE A 22 -10.52 18.34 3.92
C PHE A 22 -9.75 18.94 2.75
N ALA A 23 -9.73 20.27 2.60
CA ALA A 23 -8.96 20.93 1.55
C ALA A 23 -7.45 20.69 1.68
N TYR A 24 -6.93 20.64 2.92
CA TYR A 24 -5.51 20.35 3.17
C TYR A 24 -5.14 18.90 2.87
N ALA A 25 -6.03 17.96 3.18
CA ALA A 25 -5.81 16.52 2.96
C ALA A 25 -6.18 16.05 1.54
N TRP A 26 -6.73 16.93 0.71
CA TRP A 26 -7.18 16.56 -0.64
C TRP A 26 -5.99 16.47 -1.60
N GLU A 27 -5.57 15.25 -1.92
CA GLU A 27 -4.57 15.00 -2.94
C GLU A 27 -5.25 14.89 -4.32
N PRO A 28 -4.82 15.65 -5.34
CA PRO A 28 -5.39 15.54 -6.67
C PRO A 28 -5.08 14.15 -7.26
N ALA A 29 -6.00 13.65 -8.10
CA ALA A 29 -5.76 12.41 -8.82
C ALA A 29 -4.48 12.52 -9.66
N ILE A 30 -3.66 11.47 -9.62
CA ILE A 30 -2.47 11.37 -10.47
C ILE A 30 -2.94 11.43 -11.92
N ALA A 31 -2.35 12.34 -12.70
CA ALA A 31 -2.69 12.49 -14.11
C ALA A 31 -2.49 11.15 -14.83
N ALA A 32 -3.45 10.80 -15.70
CA ALA A 32 -3.35 9.59 -16.50
C ALA A 32 -2.08 9.64 -17.36
N LEU A 33 -1.30 8.56 -17.32
CA LEU A 33 -0.18 8.39 -18.24
C LEU A 33 -0.73 8.12 -19.64
N PRO A 34 -0.02 8.54 -20.70
CA PRO A 34 -0.35 8.14 -22.07
C PRO A 34 -0.36 6.62 -22.18
N ALA A 35 -1.19 6.11 -23.11
CA ALA A 35 -1.30 4.68 -23.34
C ALA A 35 0.10 4.06 -23.57
N PRO A 36 0.40 2.90 -22.96
CA PRO A 36 1.67 2.22 -23.20
C PRO A 36 1.89 1.98 -24.69
N PRO A 37 3.14 2.02 -25.17
CA PRO A 37 3.44 1.63 -26.54
C PRO A 37 2.97 0.18 -26.79
N PRO A 38 2.66 -0.17 -28.04
CA PRO A 38 2.22 -1.52 -28.40
C PRO A 38 3.21 -2.60 -27.93
N PRO A 39 2.75 -3.86 -27.77
CA PRO A 39 3.57 -4.96 -27.27
C PRO A 39 4.89 -5.08 -28.05
N GLY A 40 6.01 -4.89 -27.34
CA GLY A 40 7.33 -4.68 -27.92
C GLY A 40 8.10 -3.65 -27.09
N GLY A 41 8.12 -3.86 -25.77
CA GLY A 41 8.52 -2.86 -24.79
C GLY A 41 9.95 -2.37 -24.98
N ASP A 42 10.14 -1.07 -24.83
CA ASP A 42 11.45 -0.45 -24.74
C ASP A 42 12.27 -1.17 -23.65
N GLN A 43 13.33 -1.86 -24.06
CA GLN A 43 14.17 -2.65 -23.17
C GLN A 43 14.76 -1.79 -22.05
N ALA A 44 14.99 -0.50 -22.30
CA ALA A 44 15.45 0.44 -21.28
C ALA A 44 14.38 0.71 -20.22
N LEU A 45 13.09 0.78 -20.61
CA LEU A 45 11.98 0.89 -19.66
C LEU A 45 11.83 -0.38 -18.82
N LEU A 46 12.00 -1.56 -19.42
CA LEU A 46 11.96 -2.82 -18.68
C LEU A 46 13.10 -2.93 -17.67
N VAL A 47 14.32 -2.54 -18.05
CA VAL A 47 15.48 -2.50 -17.14
C VAL A 47 15.28 -1.48 -16.03
N ARG A 48 14.73 -0.31 -16.32
CA ARG A 48 14.40 0.68 -15.29
C ARG A 48 13.33 0.17 -14.33
N GLY A 49 12.27 -0.45 -14.86
CA GLY A 49 11.18 -1.02 -14.08
C GLY A 49 11.67 -2.16 -13.18
N SER A 50 12.56 -3.02 -13.65
CA SER A 50 13.15 -4.09 -12.84
C SER A 50 14.00 -3.52 -11.70
N HIS A 51 14.73 -2.42 -11.92
CA HIS A 51 15.49 -1.75 -10.87
C HIS A 51 14.56 -1.20 -9.78
N VAL A 52 13.49 -0.48 -10.15
CA VAL A 52 12.48 0.00 -9.18
C VAL A 52 11.83 -1.17 -8.43
N ALA A 53 11.42 -2.23 -9.13
CA ALA A 53 10.85 -3.41 -8.51
C ALA A 53 11.83 -4.11 -7.54
N SER A 54 13.14 -4.07 -7.83
CA SER A 54 14.17 -4.63 -6.94
C SER A 54 14.42 -3.78 -5.69
N THR A 55 14.13 -2.48 -5.71
CA THR A 55 14.20 -1.64 -4.49
C THR A 55 13.08 -1.96 -3.51
N GLY A 56 11.94 -2.44 -4.01
CA GLY A 56 10.91 -3.04 -3.18
C GLY A 56 11.39 -4.42 -2.75
N ASP A 57 11.66 -4.61 -1.46
CA ASP A 57 12.11 -5.89 -0.90
C ASP A 57 10.99 -6.94 -0.83
N CYS A 58 10.12 -6.97 -1.86
CA CYS A 58 8.97 -7.82 -1.96
C CYS A 58 9.38 -9.30 -1.97
N MET A 59 10.51 -9.64 -2.60
CA MET A 59 10.99 -11.03 -2.66
C MET A 59 11.41 -11.59 -1.30
N VAL A 60 11.82 -10.75 -0.33
CA VAL A 60 12.13 -11.24 1.03
C VAL A 60 10.91 -11.88 1.68
N CYS A 61 9.71 -11.37 1.42
CA CYS A 61 8.46 -11.97 1.92
C CYS A 61 7.76 -12.88 0.89
N HIS A 62 7.94 -12.61 -0.41
CA HIS A 62 7.32 -13.31 -1.52
C HIS A 62 8.22 -14.37 -2.19
N THR A 63 9.09 -15.03 -1.42
CA THR A 63 9.87 -16.18 -1.90
C THR A 63 9.33 -17.50 -1.36
N THR A 64 9.72 -18.62 -1.96
CA THR A 64 9.34 -19.99 -1.56
C THR A 64 10.45 -20.94 -2.00
N ALA A 65 10.67 -22.01 -1.22
CA ALA A 65 11.63 -23.04 -1.56
C ALA A 65 11.27 -23.68 -2.91
N ASN A 66 12.15 -23.53 -3.90
CA ASN A 66 12.00 -24.04 -5.27
C ASN A 66 10.78 -23.48 -6.05
N GLY A 67 10.23 -22.34 -5.63
CA GLY A 67 9.12 -21.67 -6.32
C GLY A 67 9.60 -20.68 -7.40
N LYS A 68 8.66 -20.19 -8.20
CA LYS A 68 8.91 -19.07 -9.13
C LYS A 68 9.22 -17.79 -8.32
N PRO A 69 9.99 -16.82 -8.87
CA PRO A 69 10.11 -15.50 -8.26
C PRO A 69 8.73 -14.95 -7.90
N PHE A 70 8.59 -14.36 -6.71
CA PHE A 70 7.34 -13.82 -6.16
C PHE A 70 6.24 -14.86 -5.80
N ALA A 71 6.52 -16.16 -5.83
CA ALA A 71 5.51 -17.17 -5.50
C ALA A 71 5.05 -17.17 -4.02
N GLY A 72 5.82 -16.56 -3.12
CA GLY A 72 5.49 -16.38 -1.70
C GLY A 72 5.40 -17.62 -0.82
N GLY A 73 5.29 -17.40 0.49
CA GLY A 73 5.16 -18.47 1.47
C GLY A 73 6.43 -18.85 2.23
N LEU A 74 7.49 -18.04 2.15
CA LEU A 74 8.65 -18.15 3.03
C LEU A 74 8.22 -17.92 4.48
N ILE A 75 8.62 -18.85 5.34
CA ILE A 75 8.50 -18.75 6.78
C ILE A 75 9.67 -17.88 7.26
N LEU A 76 9.38 -16.69 7.78
CA LEU A 76 10.38 -15.84 8.43
C LEU A 76 10.47 -16.20 9.92
N PRO A 77 11.59 -16.78 10.40
CA PRO A 77 11.76 -17.10 11.80
C PRO A 77 11.90 -15.83 12.63
N LEU A 78 11.20 -15.80 13.77
CA LEU A 78 11.27 -14.76 14.79
C LEU A 78 11.61 -15.40 16.13
N ILE A 79 12.17 -14.62 17.06
CA ILE A 79 12.55 -15.09 18.41
C ILE A 79 11.40 -15.82 19.13
N TYR A 80 10.14 -15.41 18.89
CA TYR A 80 8.94 -15.99 19.51
C TYR A 80 7.96 -16.62 18.49
N GLY A 81 8.41 -17.09 17.32
CA GLY A 81 7.54 -17.76 16.37
C GLY A 81 7.98 -17.61 14.93
N HIS A 82 7.02 -17.55 14.01
CA HIS A 82 7.31 -17.33 12.61
C HIS A 82 6.18 -16.58 11.91
N LEU A 83 6.54 -15.72 10.97
CA LEU A 83 5.58 -15.04 10.10
C LEU A 83 5.60 -15.71 8.73
N SER A 84 4.40 -15.95 8.20
CA SER A 84 4.22 -16.40 6.82
C SER A 84 3.09 -15.58 6.22
N LYS A 85 3.21 -15.19 4.94
CA LYS A 85 2.11 -14.58 4.19
C LYS A 85 0.95 -15.56 3.92
N ARG A 86 1.09 -16.84 4.28
CA ARG A 86 -0.01 -17.81 4.24
C ARG A 86 -0.94 -17.49 5.41
N HIS A 87 -2.18 -17.15 5.10
CA HIS A 87 -3.25 -17.08 6.09
C HIS A 87 -3.22 -18.40 6.92
N TRP A 88 -3.09 -18.29 8.24
CA TRP A 88 -3.15 -19.42 9.16
C TRP A 88 -4.54 -20.12 9.06
N PRO A 89 -4.71 -21.45 9.27
CA PRO A 89 -3.85 -22.38 10.02
C PRO A 89 -3.19 -23.48 9.16
N ALA A 90 -1.85 -23.50 9.18
CA ALA A 90 -1.05 -24.60 8.69
C ALA A 90 -0.86 -25.66 9.80
N ARG A 91 -1.91 -26.43 10.11
CA ARG A 91 -1.83 -27.59 11.00
C ARG A 91 -1.32 -28.87 10.33
N THR A 92 -0.78 -28.81 9.11
CA THR A 92 -0.56 -30.02 8.28
C THR A 92 0.82 -30.17 7.66
N ALA A 93 1.85 -29.45 8.13
CA ALA A 93 3.20 -29.57 7.55
C ALA A 93 4.31 -29.86 8.58
N LEU A 94 3.96 -30.46 9.71
CA LEU A 94 4.92 -31.16 10.56
C LEU A 94 4.46 -32.62 10.60
N GLY A 95 5.30 -33.50 10.07
CA GLY A 95 5.27 -34.91 10.46
C GLY A 95 5.63 -35.08 11.92
#